data_AF-A0A1M3Q055-F1
#
_entry.id   AF-A0A1M3Q055-F1
#
_cell.length_a   1.000
_cell.length_b   1.000
_cell.length_c   1.000
_cell.angle_alpha   90.00
_cell.angle_beta   90.00
_cell.angle_gamma   90.00
#
_symmetry.space_group_name_H-M   'P 1'
#
loop_
_entity.id
_entity.type
_entity.pdbx_description
1 polymer ?
#
loop_
_entity_poly.entity_id
_entity_poly.type
_entity_poly.pdbx_seq_one_letter_code
_entity_poly.pdbx_strand_id
1 'polypeptide(L)'
;MDLEQELAAFKAKFERTAPAQRVALYDDKIGELRLTFPIDQALQVGESAPDFELPDIDGTPMMLSHALRSGPVVLTFYRGAWCPYCNIQLRAYQAILPDILRLKARLIAVSPQKPDYSEKTANDNALGFAVLSDVGNVAARRFGLVYSLPLELRAALRANNKALPDMNGDETWELPVPATFVIAPRGAVALAHVDVDYRKRLEPASILKALTALAFN
;
A
#
# COMPACT_ATOMS: atom_id res chain seq x y z
N MET A 1 15.68 -6.60 -12.59
CA MET A 1 15.14 -7.49 -11.57
C MET A 1 13.67 -7.14 -11.46
N ASP A 2 12.78 -8.10 -11.57
CA ASP A 2 11.35 -7.85 -11.32
C ASP A 2 11.12 -7.65 -9.80
N LEU A 3 9.94 -7.14 -9.42
CA LEU A 3 9.70 -6.74 -8.04
C LEU A 3 9.75 -7.96 -7.09
N GLU A 4 9.17 -9.09 -7.51
CA GLU A 4 9.19 -10.36 -6.81
C GLU A 4 10.61 -10.83 -6.48
N GLN A 5 11.54 -10.74 -7.45
CA GLN A 5 12.96 -11.06 -7.20
C GLN A 5 13.58 -10.14 -6.14
N GLU A 6 13.31 -8.83 -6.15
CA GLU A 6 13.84 -7.92 -5.13
C GLU A 6 13.29 -8.25 -3.74
N LEU A 7 11.98 -8.52 -3.64
CA LEU A 7 11.31 -8.87 -2.39
C LEU A 7 11.81 -10.21 -1.86
N ALA A 8 11.99 -11.21 -2.73
CA ALA A 8 12.54 -12.51 -2.39
C ALA A 8 14.00 -12.40 -1.92
N ALA A 9 14.82 -11.61 -2.59
CA ALA A 9 16.20 -11.35 -2.17
C ALA A 9 16.25 -10.66 -0.80
N PHE A 10 15.39 -9.68 -0.56
CA PHE A 10 15.28 -9.02 0.74
C PHE A 10 14.81 -9.98 1.83
N LYS A 11 13.78 -10.79 1.58
CA LYS A 11 13.27 -11.81 2.50
C LYS A 11 14.36 -12.82 2.86
N ALA A 12 15.06 -13.37 1.87
CA ALA A 12 16.14 -14.32 2.09
C ALA A 12 17.29 -13.70 2.90
N LYS A 13 17.63 -12.43 2.65
CA LYS A 13 18.63 -11.70 3.46
C LYS A 13 18.15 -11.51 4.90
N PHE A 14 16.90 -11.13 5.09
CA PHE A 14 16.30 -10.96 6.43
C PHE A 14 16.33 -12.28 7.20
N GLU A 15 15.91 -13.39 6.59
CA GLU A 15 15.90 -14.71 7.22
C GLU A 15 17.29 -15.20 7.66
N ARG A 16 18.33 -14.86 6.90
CA ARG A 16 19.72 -15.20 7.27
C ARG A 16 20.28 -14.36 8.41
N THR A 17 19.79 -13.14 8.60
CA THR A 17 20.40 -12.14 9.49
C THR A 17 19.58 -11.83 10.73
N ALA A 18 18.28 -12.11 10.70
CA ALA A 18 17.36 -11.88 11.80
C ALA A 18 17.43 -13.02 12.82
N PRO A 19 17.12 -12.75 14.11
CA PRO A 19 16.92 -13.80 15.09
C PRO A 19 15.81 -14.77 14.64
N ALA A 20 16.05 -16.08 14.72
CA ALA A 20 15.10 -17.10 14.22
C ALA A 20 13.69 -16.95 14.82
N GLN A 21 13.60 -16.61 16.12
CA GLN A 21 12.33 -16.34 16.79
C GLN A 21 11.54 -15.19 16.14
N ARG A 22 12.22 -14.19 15.57
CA ARG A 22 11.57 -13.06 14.89
C ARG A 22 10.99 -13.47 13.53
N VAL A 23 11.69 -14.33 12.79
CA VAL A 23 11.21 -14.87 11.52
C VAL A 23 9.95 -15.71 11.78
N ALA A 24 10.03 -16.66 12.71
CA ALA A 24 8.90 -17.50 13.10
C ALA A 24 7.69 -16.66 13.56
N LEU A 25 7.91 -15.66 14.42
CA LEU A 25 6.85 -14.75 14.85
C LEU A 25 6.14 -14.06 13.67
N TYR A 26 6.88 -13.61 12.66
CA TYR A 26 6.27 -12.95 11.51
C TYR A 26 5.50 -13.94 10.63
N ASP A 27 6.03 -15.15 10.42
CA ASP A 27 5.34 -16.19 9.65
C ASP A 27 4.05 -16.64 10.34
N ASP A 28 4.10 -16.88 11.66
CA ASP A 28 2.94 -17.28 12.46
C ASP A 28 1.85 -16.21 12.42
N LYS A 29 2.21 -14.94 12.64
CA LYS A 29 1.22 -13.84 12.61
C LYS A 29 0.65 -13.56 11.23
N ILE A 30 1.39 -13.81 10.15
CA ILE A 30 0.84 -13.79 8.79
C ILE A 30 -0.12 -14.96 8.59
N GLY A 31 0.21 -16.15 9.10
CA GLY A 31 -0.65 -17.32 9.08
C GLY A 31 -1.98 -17.10 9.81
N GLU A 32 -1.92 -16.56 11.03
CA GLU A 32 -3.10 -16.20 11.83
C GLU A 32 -3.97 -15.15 11.11
N LEU A 33 -3.35 -14.10 10.55
CA LEU A 33 -4.08 -13.06 9.82
C LEU A 33 -4.75 -13.63 8.57
N ARG A 34 -4.10 -14.56 7.86
CA ARG A 34 -4.70 -15.22 6.69
C ARG A 34 -5.97 -16.02 7.02
N LEU A 35 -6.07 -16.55 8.24
CA LEU A 35 -7.24 -17.30 8.69
C LEU A 35 -8.37 -16.41 9.19
N THR A 36 -8.07 -15.18 9.60
CA THR A 36 -9.01 -14.30 10.33
C THR A 36 -9.42 -13.06 9.57
N PHE A 37 -8.61 -12.63 8.59
CA PHE A 37 -8.90 -11.45 7.78
C PHE A 37 -9.98 -11.75 6.74
N PRO A 38 -11.09 -10.99 6.71
CA PRO A 38 -12.18 -11.18 5.76
C PRO A 38 -11.81 -10.62 4.38
N ILE A 39 -10.92 -11.32 3.67
CA ILE A 39 -10.38 -10.85 2.38
C ILE A 39 -11.45 -10.71 1.30
N ASP A 40 -12.56 -11.42 1.43
CA ASP A 40 -13.75 -11.36 0.60
C ASP A 40 -14.55 -10.06 0.79
N GLN A 41 -14.35 -9.35 1.90
CA GLN A 41 -14.94 -8.02 2.15
C GLN A 41 -14.04 -6.88 1.65
N ALA A 42 -12.81 -7.17 1.22
CA ALA A 42 -11.99 -6.17 0.56
C ALA A 42 -12.57 -5.83 -0.83
N LEU A 43 -12.32 -4.62 -1.32
CA LEU A 43 -12.83 -4.17 -2.62
C LEU A 43 -12.39 -5.13 -3.76
N GLN A 44 -13.34 -5.58 -4.58
CA GLN A 44 -13.14 -6.58 -5.64
C GLN A 44 -13.17 -5.96 -7.04
N VAL A 45 -12.68 -6.74 -8.02
CA VAL A 45 -12.79 -6.38 -9.44
C VAL A 45 -14.26 -6.27 -9.86
N GLY A 46 -14.57 -5.21 -10.61
CA GLY A 46 -15.92 -4.88 -11.07
C GLY A 46 -16.72 -3.99 -10.12
N GLU A 47 -16.33 -3.89 -8.84
CA GLU A 47 -16.98 -3.00 -7.88
C GLU A 47 -16.57 -1.53 -8.10
N SER A 48 -17.41 -0.62 -7.61
CA SER A 48 -17.11 0.81 -7.61
C SER A 48 -16.22 1.16 -6.43
N ALA A 49 -15.06 1.75 -6.70
CA ALA A 49 -14.16 2.23 -5.66
C ALA A 49 -14.83 3.31 -4.79
N PRO A 50 -14.83 3.18 -3.45
CA PRO A 50 -15.33 4.22 -2.56
C PRO A 50 -14.54 5.51 -2.73
N ASP A 51 -15.23 6.64 -2.85
CA ASP A 51 -14.56 7.94 -2.90
C ASP A 51 -13.92 8.29 -1.55
N PHE A 52 -12.89 9.11 -1.53
CA PHE A 52 -12.28 9.65 -0.31
C PHE A 52 -11.72 11.04 -0.61
N GLU A 53 -11.43 11.80 0.45
CA GLU A 53 -10.65 13.03 0.38
C GLU A 53 -9.54 12.93 1.42
N LEU A 54 -8.28 12.95 0.99
CA LEU A 54 -7.12 12.84 1.87
C LEU A 54 -6.09 13.92 1.51
N PRO A 55 -5.37 14.49 2.49
CA PRO A 55 -4.28 15.41 2.21
C PRO A 55 -3.09 14.69 1.59
N ASP A 56 -2.44 15.35 0.62
CA ASP A 56 -1.10 14.98 0.17
C ASP A 56 0.00 15.50 1.13
N ILE A 57 1.25 15.35 0.72
CA ILE A 57 2.42 15.75 1.51
C ILE A 57 2.49 17.26 1.78
N ASP A 58 1.85 18.09 0.94
CA ASP A 58 1.78 19.54 1.11
C ASP A 58 0.52 19.97 1.88
N GLY A 59 -0.29 18.99 2.33
CA GLY A 59 -1.58 19.24 2.98
C GLY A 59 -2.71 19.56 2.01
N THR A 60 -2.48 19.44 0.69
CA THR A 60 -3.51 19.73 -0.31
C THR A 60 -4.51 18.57 -0.37
N PRO A 61 -5.83 18.83 -0.24
CA PRO A 61 -6.82 17.76 -0.30
C PRO A 61 -6.92 17.17 -1.71
N MET A 62 -6.86 15.85 -1.80
CA MET A 62 -7.03 15.09 -3.03
C MET A 62 -8.22 14.13 -2.90
N MET A 63 -9.18 14.28 -3.82
CA MET A 63 -10.32 13.37 -3.92
C MET A 63 -10.09 12.31 -5.00
N LEU A 64 -10.45 11.04 -4.73
CA LEU A 64 -10.32 9.97 -5.71
C LEU A 64 -11.19 10.24 -6.94
N SER A 65 -12.44 10.64 -6.75
CA SER A 65 -13.37 10.99 -7.84
C SER A 65 -12.82 12.11 -8.72
N HIS A 66 -12.12 13.09 -8.13
CA HIS A 66 -11.46 14.16 -8.88
C HIS A 66 -10.29 13.64 -9.70
N ALA A 67 -9.48 12.75 -9.13
CA ALA A 67 -8.38 12.11 -9.83
C ALA A 67 -8.86 11.27 -11.02
N LEU A 68 -9.98 10.56 -10.86
CA LEU A 68 -10.56 9.70 -11.91
C LEU A 68 -11.10 10.47 -13.12
N ARG A 69 -11.49 11.75 -12.95
CA ARG A 69 -11.93 12.59 -14.07
C ARG A 69 -10.86 12.85 -15.13
N SER A 70 -9.58 12.70 -14.79
CA SER A 70 -8.50 12.90 -15.78
C SER A 70 -7.91 11.59 -16.32
N GLY A 71 -8.42 10.44 -15.91
CA GLY A 71 -7.98 9.14 -16.38
C GLY A 71 -7.99 8.06 -15.30
N PRO A 72 -7.57 6.83 -15.62
CA PRO A 72 -7.50 5.74 -14.66
C PRO A 72 -6.56 6.07 -13.48
N VAL A 73 -6.83 5.49 -12.32
CA VAL A 73 -5.98 5.65 -11.12
C VAL A 73 -5.44 4.29 -10.70
N VAL A 74 -4.13 4.20 -10.55
CA VAL A 74 -3.47 3.15 -9.79
C VAL A 74 -3.42 3.62 -8.34
N LEU A 75 -4.13 2.93 -7.46
CA LEU A 75 -4.21 3.27 -6.04
C LEU A 75 -3.53 2.17 -5.22
N THR A 76 -2.51 2.51 -4.45
CA THR A 76 -1.80 1.53 -3.61
C THR A 76 -1.87 1.90 -2.12
N PHE A 77 -2.34 0.98 -1.30
CA PHE A 77 -2.33 1.10 0.16
C PHE A 77 -1.08 0.42 0.70
N TYR A 78 -0.36 1.11 1.59
CA TYR A 78 0.87 0.60 2.20
C TYR A 78 0.93 0.92 3.70
N ARG A 79 1.83 0.22 4.41
CA ARG A 79 1.87 0.25 5.89
C ARG A 79 2.58 1.47 6.46
N GLY A 80 3.57 1.99 5.74
CA GLY A 80 4.38 3.14 6.15
C GLY A 80 5.87 3.03 5.77
N ALA A 81 6.59 4.14 5.91
CA ALA A 81 8.01 4.34 5.56
C ALA A 81 8.95 3.35 6.28
N TRP A 82 8.57 2.93 7.48
CA TRP A 82 9.32 2.02 8.32
C TRP A 82 9.35 0.57 7.80
N CYS A 83 8.50 0.25 6.80
CA CYS A 83 8.35 -1.07 6.22
C CYS A 83 9.22 -1.23 4.96
N PRO A 84 10.28 -2.06 4.97
CA PRO A 84 11.17 -2.22 3.83
C PRO A 84 10.47 -2.72 2.55
N TYR A 85 9.52 -3.65 2.69
CA TYR A 85 8.74 -4.17 1.57
C TYR A 85 7.86 -3.09 0.91
N CYS A 86 7.40 -2.09 1.68
CA CYS A 86 6.68 -0.94 1.11
C CYS A 86 7.64 -0.06 0.29
N ASN A 87 8.83 0.23 0.82
CA ASN A 87 9.80 1.06 0.11
C ASN A 87 10.30 0.40 -1.19
N ILE A 88 10.51 -0.92 -1.19
CA ILE A 88 10.87 -1.68 -2.40
C ILE A 88 9.74 -1.56 -3.45
N GLN A 89 8.49 -1.79 -3.06
CA GLN A 89 7.33 -1.65 -3.94
C GLN A 89 7.21 -0.22 -4.52
N LEU A 90 7.29 0.82 -3.67
CA LEU A 90 7.11 2.20 -4.10
C LEU A 90 8.19 2.62 -5.11
N ARG A 91 9.45 2.18 -4.94
CA ARG A 91 10.51 2.42 -5.94
C ARG A 91 10.27 1.66 -7.24
N ALA A 92 9.77 0.42 -7.18
CA ALA A 92 9.41 -0.33 -8.39
C ALA A 92 8.27 0.35 -9.16
N TYR A 93 7.28 0.91 -8.45
CA TYR A 93 6.20 1.68 -9.08
C TYR A 93 6.68 3.04 -9.61
N GLN A 94 7.60 3.71 -8.90
CA GLN A 94 8.26 4.91 -9.40
C GLN A 94 8.98 4.66 -10.73
N ALA A 95 9.64 3.51 -10.88
CA ALA A 95 10.34 3.16 -12.11
C ALA A 95 9.41 3.05 -13.34
N ILE A 96 8.15 2.65 -13.15
CA ILE A 96 7.15 2.57 -14.22
C ILE A 96 6.21 3.78 -14.29
N LEU A 97 6.42 4.81 -13.46
CA LEU A 97 5.58 6.01 -13.46
C LEU A 97 5.49 6.67 -14.86
N PRO A 98 6.57 6.81 -15.66
CA PRO A 98 6.47 7.38 -17.00
C PRO A 98 5.51 6.61 -17.92
N ASP A 99 5.46 5.27 -17.81
CA ASP A 99 4.55 4.44 -18.59
C ASP A 99 3.09 4.57 -18.13
N ILE A 100 2.87 4.65 -16.81
CA ILE A 100 1.54 4.95 -16.24
C ILE A 100 1.02 6.30 -16.78
N LEU A 101 1.87 7.34 -16.76
CA LEU A 101 1.51 8.68 -17.26
C LEU A 101 1.26 8.69 -18.78
N ARG A 102 2.02 7.92 -19.55
CA ARG A 102 1.83 7.76 -21.00
C ARG A 102 0.46 7.14 -21.33
N LEU A 103 -0.02 6.25 -20.47
CA LEU A 103 -1.38 5.67 -20.53
C LEU A 103 -2.46 6.60 -19.96
N LYS A 104 -2.15 7.88 -19.71
CA LYS A 104 -3.04 8.89 -19.13
C LYS A 104 -3.59 8.50 -17.75
N ALA A 105 -2.89 7.62 -17.05
CA ALA A 105 -3.26 7.22 -15.71
C ALA A 105 -2.44 7.98 -14.66
N ARG A 106 -2.93 7.96 -13.41
CA ARG A 106 -2.22 8.48 -12.23
C ARG A 106 -1.84 7.34 -11.30
N LEU A 107 -0.81 7.56 -10.49
CA LEU A 107 -0.45 6.70 -9.37
C LEU A 107 -0.62 7.48 -8.08
N ILE A 108 -1.26 6.85 -7.09
CA ILE A 108 -1.51 7.42 -5.77
C ILE A 108 -1.17 6.35 -4.74
N ALA A 109 -0.31 6.68 -3.77
CA ALA A 109 -0.02 5.82 -2.63
C ALA A 109 -0.64 6.41 -1.36
N VAL A 110 -1.30 5.59 -0.54
CA VAL A 110 -1.86 6.05 0.75
C VAL A 110 -1.45 5.13 1.90
N SER A 111 -1.19 5.74 3.05
CA SER A 111 -0.87 5.05 4.30
C SER A 111 -1.50 5.78 5.48
N PRO A 112 -1.64 5.14 6.66
CA PRO A 112 -2.14 5.83 7.85
C PRO A 112 -1.17 6.83 8.46
N GLN A 113 0.00 7.02 7.85
CA GLN A 113 1.01 7.93 8.36
C GLN A 113 0.52 9.36 8.35
N LYS A 114 0.93 10.13 9.35
CA LYS A 114 0.83 11.59 9.35
C LYS A 114 1.59 12.21 8.16
N PRO A 115 1.24 13.44 7.76
CA PRO A 115 1.86 14.09 6.59
C PRO A 115 3.39 14.18 6.62
N ASP A 116 4.00 14.44 7.79
CA ASP A 116 5.46 14.47 7.98
C ASP A 116 6.15 13.15 7.61
N TYR A 117 5.55 12.01 7.97
CA TYR A 117 6.06 10.69 7.61
C TYR A 117 5.76 10.30 6.16
N SER A 118 4.64 10.77 5.60
CA SER A 118 4.33 10.64 4.17
C SER A 118 5.30 11.43 3.29
N GLU A 119 5.63 12.67 3.68
CA GLU A 119 6.64 13.51 3.04
C GLU A 119 8.00 12.82 3.08
N LYS A 120 8.41 12.32 4.25
CA LYS A 120 9.64 11.53 4.38
C LYS A 120 9.65 10.33 3.44
N THR A 121 8.52 9.62 3.31
CA THR A 121 8.41 8.48 2.40
C THR A 121 8.62 8.89 0.94
N ALA A 122 8.02 10.00 0.51
CA ALA A 122 8.17 10.55 -0.82
C ALA A 122 9.62 10.94 -1.10
N ASN A 123 10.25 11.67 -0.18
CA ASN A 123 11.63 12.15 -0.31
C ASN A 123 12.65 11.00 -0.31
N ASP A 124 12.59 10.08 0.65
CA ASP A 124 13.54 8.96 0.78
C ASP A 124 13.51 8.02 -0.43
N ASN A 125 12.37 7.92 -1.13
CA ASN A 125 12.21 7.06 -2.29
C ASN A 125 12.16 7.83 -3.62
N ALA A 126 12.37 9.16 -3.61
CA ALA A 126 12.29 10.04 -4.78
C ALA A 126 11.00 9.84 -5.60
N LEU A 127 9.86 9.80 -4.92
CA LEU A 127 8.56 9.53 -5.54
C LEU A 127 8.06 10.79 -6.28
N GLY A 128 7.73 10.62 -7.56
CA GLY A 128 7.13 11.66 -8.42
C GLY A 128 5.61 11.55 -8.53
N PHE A 129 4.99 10.70 -7.72
CA PHE A 129 3.54 10.49 -7.68
C PHE A 129 2.98 10.85 -6.30
N ALA A 130 1.66 11.05 -6.22
CA ALA A 130 1.02 11.53 -5.00
C ALA A 130 1.12 10.51 -3.86
N VAL A 131 1.51 11.00 -2.67
CA VAL A 131 1.52 10.23 -1.42
C VAL A 131 0.54 10.91 -0.46
N LEU A 132 -0.49 10.18 -0.04
CA LEU A 132 -1.58 10.70 0.78
C LEU A 132 -1.54 10.13 2.20
N SER A 133 -1.99 10.94 3.15
CA SER A 133 -2.08 10.60 4.57
C SER A 133 -3.51 10.25 4.98
N ASP A 134 -3.74 8.97 5.26
CA ASP A 134 -5.02 8.39 5.70
C ASP A 134 -5.05 8.18 7.23
N VAL A 135 -4.80 9.25 8.00
CA VAL A 135 -4.80 9.19 9.47
C VAL A 135 -6.11 8.59 9.97
N GLY A 136 -6.03 7.58 10.83
CA GLY A 136 -7.19 6.81 11.31
C GLY A 136 -7.71 5.72 10.34
N ASN A 137 -6.99 5.47 9.24
CA ASN A 137 -7.34 4.47 8.21
C ASN A 137 -8.76 4.67 7.63
N VAL A 138 -9.20 5.92 7.43
CA VAL A 138 -10.57 6.24 7.00
C VAL A 138 -10.85 5.71 5.60
N ALA A 139 -9.97 5.97 4.64
CA ALA A 139 -10.08 5.44 3.29
C ALA A 139 -9.84 3.92 3.27
N ALA A 140 -8.77 3.44 3.91
CA ALA A 140 -8.45 2.02 3.95
C ALA A 140 -9.60 1.15 4.51
N ARG A 141 -10.35 1.65 5.49
CA ARG A 141 -11.50 0.93 6.06
C ARG A 141 -12.64 0.78 5.07
N ARG A 142 -12.88 1.80 4.24
CA ARG A 142 -13.90 1.76 3.17
C ARG A 142 -13.55 0.77 2.06
N PHE A 143 -12.26 0.49 1.87
CA PHE A 143 -11.75 -0.53 0.95
C PHE A 143 -11.68 -1.93 1.58
N GLY A 144 -12.09 -2.09 2.85
CA GLY A 144 -12.07 -3.36 3.57
C GLY A 144 -10.66 -3.86 3.92
N LEU A 145 -9.69 -2.94 4.12
CA LEU A 145 -8.27 -3.30 4.24
C LEU A 145 -7.75 -3.34 5.68
N VAL A 146 -8.49 -2.84 6.65
CA VAL A 146 -7.93 -2.53 7.98
C VAL A 146 -7.92 -3.75 8.88
N TYR A 147 -6.80 -3.97 9.56
CA TYR A 147 -6.70 -4.93 10.64
C TYR A 147 -5.95 -4.32 11.83
N SER A 148 -6.25 -4.81 13.04
CA SER A 148 -5.49 -4.46 14.24
C SER A 148 -4.22 -5.30 14.33
N LEU A 149 -3.08 -4.65 14.53
CA LEU A 149 -1.80 -5.34 14.67
C LEU A 149 -1.79 -6.18 15.97
N PRO A 150 -1.42 -7.48 15.94
CA PRO A 150 -1.28 -8.32 17.14
C PRO A 150 -0.32 -7.73 18.18
N LEU A 151 -0.61 -7.89 19.48
CA LEU A 151 0.16 -7.30 20.58
C LEU A 151 1.66 -7.63 20.52
N GLU A 152 1.99 -8.85 20.14
CA GLU A 152 3.35 -9.36 20.03
C GLU A 152 4.14 -8.60 18.95
N LEU A 153 3.48 -8.24 17.84
CA LEU A 153 4.07 -7.41 16.79
C LEU A 153 4.21 -5.95 17.24
N ARG A 154 3.28 -5.43 18.06
CA ARG A 154 3.40 -4.08 18.64
C ARG A 154 4.66 -3.97 19.49
N ALA A 155 4.89 -4.95 20.36
CA ALA A 155 6.09 -5.02 21.21
C ALA A 155 7.37 -5.10 20.37
N ALA A 156 7.38 -5.97 19.34
CA ALA A 156 8.51 -6.07 18.43
C ALA A 156 8.80 -4.76 17.69
N LEU A 157 7.78 -4.04 17.23
CA LEU A 157 7.96 -2.75 16.56
C LEU A 157 8.50 -1.66 17.52
N ARG A 158 7.96 -1.56 18.74
CA ARG A 158 8.47 -0.63 19.77
C ARG A 158 9.96 -0.86 20.06
N ALA A 159 10.36 -2.12 20.22
CA ALA A 159 11.76 -2.48 20.49
C ALA A 159 12.73 -2.12 19.34
N ASN A 160 12.22 -1.78 18.15
CA ASN A 160 13.02 -1.36 17.00
C ASN A 160 12.74 0.11 16.61
N ASN A 161 12.25 0.95 17.54
CA ASN A 161 11.94 2.37 17.32
C ASN A 161 10.91 2.60 16.20
N LYS A 162 9.90 1.73 16.10
CA LYS A 162 8.82 1.79 15.10
C LYS A 162 7.45 1.82 15.76
N ALA A 163 7.28 2.62 16.83
CA ALA A 163 5.99 2.75 17.47
C ALA A 163 4.98 3.41 16.51
N LEU A 164 3.94 2.66 16.12
CA LEU A 164 2.95 3.16 15.16
C LEU A 164 2.24 4.44 15.61
N PRO A 165 1.90 4.63 16.91
CA PRO A 165 1.24 5.86 17.35
C PRO A 165 2.00 7.14 17.02
N ASP A 166 3.33 7.11 17.11
CA ASP A 166 4.17 8.26 16.80
C ASP A 166 4.11 8.65 15.31
N MET A 167 3.91 7.67 14.44
CA MET A 167 3.91 7.80 12.98
C MET A 167 2.51 8.03 12.41
N ASN A 168 1.49 7.42 12.99
CA ASN A 168 0.11 7.42 12.49
C ASN A 168 -0.80 8.40 13.23
N GLY A 169 -0.40 8.87 14.42
CA GLY A 169 -1.16 9.87 15.18
C GLY A 169 -2.35 9.34 15.98
N ASP A 170 -2.42 8.02 16.21
CA ASP A 170 -3.46 7.38 17.02
C ASP A 170 -2.95 6.14 17.79
N GLU A 171 -3.71 5.69 18.80
CA GLU A 171 -3.38 4.52 19.62
C GLU A 171 -4.05 3.22 19.15
N THR A 172 -4.59 3.21 17.92
CA THR A 172 -5.38 2.06 17.43
C THR A 172 -4.51 0.84 17.14
N TRP A 173 -3.24 1.07 16.76
CA TRP A 173 -2.34 0.07 16.21
C TRP A 173 -2.93 -0.66 15.00
N GLU A 174 -3.75 0.03 14.23
CA GLU A 174 -4.30 -0.49 12.98
C GLU A 174 -3.38 -0.18 11.80
N LEU A 175 -3.37 -1.10 10.84
CA LEU A 175 -2.67 -0.95 9.56
C LEU A 175 -3.57 -1.44 8.42
N PRO A 176 -3.39 -0.92 7.19
CA PRO A 176 -3.97 -1.55 6.04
C PRO A 176 -3.19 -2.84 5.70
N VAL A 177 -3.92 -3.87 5.32
CA VAL A 177 -3.38 -4.94 4.47
C VAL A 177 -2.92 -4.28 3.17
N PRO A 178 -1.69 -4.54 2.71
CA PRO A 178 -1.21 -3.94 1.47
C PRO A 178 -2.09 -4.35 0.29
N ALA A 179 -2.46 -3.35 -0.51
CA ALA A 179 -3.31 -3.55 -1.65
C ALA A 179 -2.91 -2.63 -2.80
N THR A 180 -3.12 -3.08 -4.04
CA THR A 180 -3.01 -2.25 -5.23
C THR A 180 -4.23 -2.46 -6.11
N PHE A 181 -4.85 -1.36 -6.50
CA PHE A 181 -6.01 -1.32 -7.38
C PHE A 181 -5.67 -0.56 -8.65
N VAL A 182 -6.22 -1.00 -9.78
CA VAL A 182 -6.34 -0.17 -10.99
C VAL A 182 -7.82 0.15 -11.16
N ILE A 183 -8.14 1.44 -11.12
CA ILE A 183 -9.51 1.96 -11.09
C ILE A 183 -9.75 2.71 -12.40
N ALA A 184 -10.77 2.30 -13.16
CA ALA A 184 -11.17 2.93 -14.41
C ALA A 184 -11.78 4.33 -14.16
N PRO A 185 -11.81 5.25 -15.16
CA PRO A 185 -12.29 6.62 -14.96
C PRO A 185 -13.72 6.76 -14.41
N ARG A 186 -14.56 5.73 -14.57
CA ARG A 186 -15.93 5.68 -14.02
C ARG A 186 -16.00 5.08 -12.60
N GLY A 187 -14.87 4.83 -11.96
CA GLY A 187 -14.75 4.29 -10.60
C GLY A 187 -14.74 2.77 -10.50
N ALA A 188 -15.01 2.04 -11.58
CA ALA A 188 -14.99 0.57 -11.56
C ALA A 188 -13.55 0.02 -11.40
N VAL A 189 -13.36 -0.95 -10.52
CA VAL A 189 -12.08 -1.61 -10.31
C VAL A 189 -11.78 -2.59 -11.45
N ALA A 190 -10.72 -2.33 -12.21
CA ALA A 190 -10.26 -3.16 -13.31
C ALA A 190 -9.24 -4.23 -12.86
N LEU A 191 -8.52 -3.97 -11.77
CA LEU A 191 -7.60 -4.90 -11.12
C LEU A 191 -7.64 -4.65 -9.61
N ALA A 192 -7.70 -5.72 -8.83
CA ALA A 192 -7.53 -5.70 -7.39
C ALA A 192 -6.48 -6.74 -6.99
N HIS A 193 -5.48 -6.31 -6.21
CA HIS A 193 -4.54 -7.19 -5.54
C HIS A 193 -4.52 -6.84 -4.07
N VAL A 194 -4.96 -7.78 -3.22
CA VAL A 194 -4.99 -7.66 -1.76
C VAL A 194 -4.31 -8.90 -1.20
N ASP A 195 -3.27 -8.75 -0.38
CA ASP A 195 -2.58 -9.89 0.24
C ASP A 195 -2.18 -9.58 1.68
N VAL A 196 -2.69 -10.40 2.61
CA VAL A 196 -2.39 -10.36 4.04
C VAL A 196 -0.91 -10.57 4.34
N ASP A 197 -0.21 -11.31 3.48
CA ASP A 197 1.24 -11.39 3.54
C ASP A 197 1.82 -10.09 2.99
N TYR A 198 2.15 -9.19 3.91
CA TYR A 198 2.72 -7.89 3.57
C TYR A 198 4.09 -7.97 2.84
N ARG A 199 4.61 -9.16 2.58
CA ARG A 199 5.85 -9.38 1.81
C ARG A 199 5.56 -9.67 0.34
N LYS A 200 4.31 -9.97 -0.03
CA LYS A 200 3.84 -10.14 -1.40
C LYS A 200 3.30 -8.82 -1.94
N ARG A 201 3.57 -8.55 -3.22
CA ARG A 201 3.21 -7.29 -3.90
C ARG A 201 2.81 -7.57 -5.35
N LEU A 202 1.99 -6.69 -5.90
CA LEU A 202 1.61 -6.75 -7.30
C LEU A 202 2.78 -6.33 -8.19
N GLU A 203 3.08 -7.14 -9.19
CA GLU A 203 4.12 -6.81 -10.18
C GLU A 203 3.77 -5.54 -10.99
N PRO A 204 4.76 -4.65 -11.25
CA PRO A 204 4.57 -3.47 -12.09
C PRO A 204 3.98 -3.80 -13.48
N ALA A 205 4.38 -4.93 -14.08
CA ALA A 205 3.86 -5.38 -15.36
C ALA A 205 2.35 -5.64 -15.35
N SER A 206 1.79 -6.13 -14.23
CA SER A 206 0.36 -6.35 -14.07
C SER A 206 -0.43 -5.05 -14.07
N ILE A 207 0.13 -3.99 -13.48
CA ILE A 207 -0.46 -2.63 -13.51
C ILE A 207 -0.52 -2.13 -14.95
N LEU A 208 0.60 -2.18 -15.67
CA LEU A 208 0.67 -1.70 -17.06
C LEU A 208 -0.27 -2.50 -17.98
N LYS A 209 -0.37 -3.82 -17.78
CA LYS A 209 -1.31 -4.67 -18.52
C LYS A 209 -2.76 -4.25 -18.27
N ALA A 210 -3.16 -4.04 -17.01
CA ALA A 210 -4.51 -3.61 -16.66
C ALA A 210 -4.84 -2.22 -17.24
N LEU A 211 -3.91 -1.26 -17.12
CA LEU A 211 -4.08 0.08 -17.72
C LEU A 211 -4.18 0.03 -19.25
N THR A 212 -3.37 -0.81 -19.90
CA THR A 212 -3.42 -0.99 -21.35
C THR A 212 -4.78 -1.56 -21.78
N ALA A 213 -5.34 -2.53 -21.06
CA ALA A 213 -6.66 -3.07 -21.34
C ALA A 213 -7.78 -2.01 -21.21
N LEU A 214 -7.64 -1.05 -20.29
CA LEU A 214 -8.58 0.07 -20.16
C LEU A 214 -8.48 1.09 -21.30
N ALA A 215 -7.33 1.21 -21.96
CA ALA A 215 -7.15 2.16 -23.06
C ALA A 215 -7.81 1.70 -24.37
N PHE A 216 -8.19 0.42 -24.48
CA PHE A 216 -8.81 -0.18 -25.66
C PHE A 216 -10.31 -0.49 -25.49
N ASN A 217 -10.91 -0.13 -24.35
CA ASN A 217 -12.33 -0.26 -24.05
C ASN A 217 -13.00 1.12 -24.01
#